data_AF-A0A4S4N0U3-F1
#
_entry.id   AF-A0A4S4N0U3-F1
#
_cell.length_a   1.000
_cell.length_b   1.000
_cell.length_c   1.000
_cell.angle_alpha   90.00
_cell.angle_beta   90.00
_cell.angle_gamma   90.00
#
_symmetry.space_group_name_H-M   'P 1'
#
loop_
_entity.id
_entity.type
_entity.pdbx_description
1 polymer ?
#
loop_
_entity_poly.entity_id
_entity_poly.type
_entity_poly.pdbx_seq_one_letter_code
_entity_poly.pdbx_strand_id
1 'polypeptide(L)'
;MSPAPRYSRHNINTIPSDILLEVVSYLYSLSDRLNFSRTSSRIFPRVIPSIYATVDLQGIDECEPTLSMLARTPALARHVQKLIVHPDGVGKRKQHESIRAWNCAHTVSSLVAAASKHMDALHTFAWDGEDTLPDDLMWSELQKSCPNLKTIETTFGSYLPRPSSHLFAFEDLEGFSLTFKGGFYAHGLHVPSRGRSRLPDRPSLRYSRADMVSSPPSASSGRYRKSESSPVFTRLWDMLVTRCPNLQSLAIVGTSNEPGDGSRLSTACWPQLKSLTIGDIVFDSPVHHAPTTQAFADFLERHPMLEVLNLHGHPNVVPVELGSLSEKALPNLKSFSGALHHLRALAARGVVLQHQATQAQQFTVIYPSTLANTLQSVAFPEPMQLRDLTPLSISAVLQGMHSLTSLEISFSLQSGYDSNGVLRTIVSSCPNLTNLDLTCACKPSFYMESFSRTLRNLRKLTTLSVSIVKVPGDESMHTGAARIALSNPRLHKFDIAFLPANVPVTRGVARPPALEHGSYELLTDAYGIPVSLLAHERIEVPWASKLSIGAVVGSVCGRKVRRCTYELRPHGHPDVAQKNWGQLFMDRGPAGQEARLIAFCVWLLILAAWGVGKAVGNKLLGAGALSVLA
;
A
#
# COMPACT_ATOMS: atom_id res chain seq x y z
N MET A 1 5.41 9.63 -63.81
CA MET A 1 5.06 9.14 -62.46
C MET A 1 6.14 8.18 -62.00
N SER A 2 7.05 8.62 -61.15
CA SER A 2 8.09 7.74 -60.57
C SER A 2 7.45 6.83 -59.51
N PRO A 3 7.77 5.52 -59.48
CA PRO A 3 7.24 4.62 -58.46
C PRO A 3 7.69 5.07 -57.08
N ALA A 4 6.73 5.23 -56.16
CA ALA A 4 7.02 5.58 -54.78
C ALA A 4 8.05 4.59 -54.18
N PRO A 5 9.05 5.08 -53.42
CA PRO A 5 10.06 4.22 -52.83
C PRO A 5 9.37 3.15 -51.97
N ARG A 6 9.64 1.88 -52.27
CA ARG A 6 9.21 0.76 -51.43
C ARG A 6 9.95 0.90 -50.11
N TYR A 7 9.29 1.41 -49.07
CA TYR A 7 9.82 1.37 -47.72
C TYR A 7 10.12 -0.10 -47.38
N SER A 8 11.41 -0.40 -47.23
CA SER A 8 11.86 -1.69 -46.73
C SER A 8 11.21 -1.90 -45.37
N ARG A 9 10.36 -2.94 -45.24
CA ARG A 9 9.78 -3.30 -43.94
C ARG A 9 10.92 -3.64 -42.99
N HIS A 10 11.23 -2.72 -42.08
CA HIS A 10 12.22 -2.97 -41.04
C HIS A 10 11.70 -4.12 -40.18
N ASN A 11 12.46 -5.20 -40.16
CA ASN A 11 12.09 -6.41 -39.43
C ASN A 11 12.51 -6.24 -37.97
N ILE A 12 11.55 -6.11 -37.06
CA ILE A 12 11.80 -5.98 -35.61
C ILE A 12 12.75 -7.07 -35.05
N ASN A 13 12.87 -8.21 -35.73
CA ASN A 13 13.76 -9.30 -35.34
C ASN A 13 15.26 -8.94 -35.49
N THR A 14 15.63 -7.88 -36.23
CA THR A 14 17.02 -7.42 -36.36
C THR A 14 17.44 -6.51 -35.22
N ILE A 15 16.52 -6.10 -34.34
CA ILE A 15 16.86 -5.25 -33.19
C ILE A 15 17.68 -6.05 -32.17
N PRO A 16 18.82 -5.52 -31.71
CA PRO A 16 19.61 -6.09 -30.61
C PRO A 16 18.79 -6.36 -29.34
N SER A 17 19.14 -7.41 -28.59
CA SER A 17 18.34 -7.85 -27.42
C SER A 17 18.30 -6.82 -26.30
N ASP A 18 19.39 -6.09 -26.08
CA ASP A 18 19.51 -4.99 -25.12
C ASP A 18 18.53 -3.85 -25.44
N ILE A 19 18.44 -3.44 -26.72
CA ILE A 19 17.48 -2.43 -27.15
C ILE A 19 16.04 -2.94 -27.01
N LEU A 20 15.78 -4.21 -27.30
CA LEU A 20 14.45 -4.80 -27.08
C LEU A 20 14.08 -4.83 -25.59
N LEU A 21 15.01 -5.18 -24.70
CA LEU A 21 14.78 -5.18 -23.26
C LEU A 21 14.53 -3.76 -22.73
N GLU A 22 15.25 -2.78 -23.26
CA GLU A 22 15.03 -1.36 -22.96
C GLU A 22 13.64 -0.89 -23.42
N VAL A 23 13.22 -1.24 -24.64
CA VAL A 23 11.84 -0.93 -25.10
C VAL A 23 10.78 -1.58 -24.19
N VAL A 24 11.01 -2.82 -23.75
CA VAL A 24 10.10 -3.54 -22.85
C VAL A 24 10.12 -2.95 -21.44
N SER A 25 11.23 -2.37 -20.99
CA SER A 25 11.33 -1.71 -19.69
C SER A 25 10.39 -0.50 -19.59
N TYR A 26 10.15 0.20 -20.72
CA TYR A 26 9.16 1.28 -20.83
C TYR A 26 7.70 0.80 -20.88
N LEU A 27 7.42 -0.50 -21.04
CA LEU A 27 6.06 -1.03 -20.96
C LEU A 27 5.63 -1.12 -19.49
N TYR A 28 4.62 -0.32 -19.14
CA TYR A 28 4.17 -0.13 -17.76
C TYR A 28 3.51 -1.37 -17.16
N SER A 29 2.79 -2.18 -17.97
CA SER A 29 2.09 -3.36 -17.47
C SER A 29 2.74 -4.67 -17.92
N LEU A 30 2.72 -5.67 -17.04
CA LEU A 30 3.17 -7.04 -17.37
C LEU A 30 2.36 -7.62 -18.53
N SER A 31 1.07 -7.31 -18.62
CA SER A 31 0.20 -7.69 -19.72
C SER A 31 0.71 -7.17 -21.07
N ASP A 32 1.19 -5.92 -21.12
CA ASP A 32 1.75 -5.34 -22.35
C ASP A 32 3.07 -6.01 -22.72
N ARG A 33 3.92 -6.31 -21.74
CA ARG A 33 5.17 -7.06 -21.96
C ARG A 33 4.90 -8.46 -22.50
N LEU A 34 3.93 -9.15 -21.92
CA LEU A 34 3.48 -10.47 -22.38
C LEU A 34 2.89 -10.40 -23.78
N ASN A 35 2.00 -9.45 -24.05
CA ASN A 35 1.41 -9.25 -25.38
C ASN A 35 2.50 -8.92 -26.42
N PHE A 36 3.47 -8.09 -26.07
CA PHE A 36 4.63 -7.78 -26.92
C PHE A 36 5.44 -9.05 -27.21
N SER A 37 5.71 -9.87 -26.19
CA SER A 37 6.45 -11.13 -26.36
C SER A 37 5.73 -12.14 -27.26
N ARG A 38 4.39 -12.09 -27.30
CA ARG A 38 3.55 -12.95 -28.13
C ARG A 38 3.48 -12.52 -29.59
N THR A 39 3.99 -11.33 -29.95
CA THR A 39 4.00 -10.86 -31.34
C THR A 39 4.93 -11.68 -32.25
N SER A 40 5.98 -12.30 -31.68
CA SER A 40 6.95 -13.09 -32.43
C SER A 40 7.63 -14.13 -31.54
N SER A 41 7.73 -15.38 -32.03
CA SER A 41 8.45 -16.47 -31.35
C SER A 41 9.94 -16.20 -31.20
N ARG A 42 10.52 -15.27 -32.00
CA ARG A 42 11.92 -14.84 -31.88
C ARG A 42 12.11 -13.73 -30.85
N ILE A 43 11.08 -12.94 -30.58
CA ILE A 43 11.10 -11.87 -29.58
C ILE A 43 10.96 -12.48 -28.19
N PHE A 44 10.07 -13.47 -28.03
CA PHE A 44 9.81 -14.13 -26.76
C PHE A 44 11.09 -14.46 -25.97
N PRO A 45 12.05 -15.27 -26.46
CA PRO A 45 13.25 -15.63 -25.69
C PRO A 45 14.15 -14.44 -25.33
N ARG A 46 14.10 -13.35 -26.11
CA ARG A 46 14.88 -12.13 -25.82
C ARG A 46 14.25 -11.28 -24.72
N VAL A 47 12.94 -11.41 -24.53
CA VAL A 47 12.15 -10.61 -23.58
C VAL A 47 11.84 -11.38 -22.28
N ILE A 48 12.02 -12.70 -22.25
CA ILE A 48 11.87 -13.54 -21.03
C ILE A 48 12.54 -12.91 -19.80
N PRO A 49 13.79 -12.39 -19.86
CA PRO A 49 14.41 -11.78 -18.69
C PRO A 49 13.60 -10.63 -18.08
N SER A 50 12.99 -9.79 -18.92
CA SER A 50 12.17 -8.65 -18.46
C SER A 50 10.78 -9.08 -17.94
N ILE A 51 10.23 -10.18 -18.48
CA ILE A 51 8.92 -10.71 -18.05
C ILE A 51 9.03 -11.38 -16.67
N TYR A 52 10.09 -12.17 -16.47
CA TYR A 52 10.28 -12.96 -15.25
C TYR A 52 11.21 -12.32 -14.23
N ALA A 53 11.76 -11.12 -14.50
CA ALA A 53 12.60 -10.40 -13.55
C ALA A 53 11.92 -10.25 -12.18
N THR A 54 10.62 -9.97 -12.16
CA THR A 54 9.83 -9.88 -10.92
C THR A 54 8.64 -10.83 -11.00
N VAL A 55 8.58 -11.78 -10.07
CA VAL A 55 7.49 -12.73 -9.92
C VAL A 55 6.80 -12.45 -8.58
N ASP A 56 5.54 -12.06 -8.63
CA ASP A 56 4.69 -11.81 -7.47
C ASP A 56 3.53 -12.82 -7.52
N LEU A 57 3.41 -13.66 -6.50
CA LEU A 57 2.48 -14.78 -6.43
C LEU A 57 1.49 -14.59 -5.29
N GLN A 58 0.19 -14.59 -5.60
CA GLN A 58 -0.86 -14.35 -4.63
C GLN A 58 -1.74 -15.58 -4.40
N GLY A 59 -1.68 -16.09 -3.18
CA GLY A 59 -2.42 -17.26 -2.74
C GLY A 59 -1.84 -18.57 -3.26
N ILE A 60 -2.23 -19.67 -2.62
CA ILE A 60 -1.76 -21.02 -3.01
C ILE A 60 -2.06 -21.38 -4.47
N ASP A 61 -3.22 -20.96 -4.99
CA ASP A 61 -3.67 -21.33 -6.33
C ASP A 61 -2.76 -20.76 -7.43
N GLU A 62 -2.07 -19.64 -7.17
CA GLU A 62 -1.05 -19.08 -8.06
C GLU A 62 0.35 -19.58 -7.72
N CYS A 63 0.66 -19.69 -6.42
CA CYS A 63 1.97 -20.09 -5.93
C CYS A 63 2.34 -21.51 -6.39
N GLU A 64 1.46 -22.48 -6.17
CA GLU A 64 1.74 -23.90 -6.43
C GLU A 64 2.06 -24.18 -7.91
N PRO A 65 1.19 -23.86 -8.89
CA PRO A 65 1.48 -24.15 -10.29
C PRO A 65 2.68 -23.35 -10.82
N THR A 66 2.85 -22.10 -10.38
CA THR A 66 3.93 -21.23 -10.87
C THR A 66 5.29 -21.65 -10.32
N LEU A 67 5.40 -21.89 -9.01
CA LEU A 67 6.66 -22.38 -8.41
C LEU A 67 7.00 -23.79 -8.92
N SER A 68 6.02 -24.65 -9.12
CA SER A 68 6.22 -25.96 -9.75
C SER A 68 6.73 -25.84 -11.18
N MET A 69 6.22 -24.89 -11.96
CA MET A 69 6.71 -24.59 -13.31
C MET A 69 8.15 -24.10 -13.28
N LEU A 70 8.49 -23.17 -12.38
CA LEU A 70 9.84 -22.64 -12.21
C LEU A 70 10.84 -23.73 -11.79
N ALA A 71 10.46 -24.59 -10.84
CA ALA A 71 11.28 -25.73 -10.43
C ALA A 71 11.54 -26.72 -11.58
N ARG A 72 10.57 -26.91 -12.49
CA ARG A 72 10.74 -27.79 -13.67
C ARG A 72 11.45 -27.12 -14.84
N THR A 73 11.57 -25.79 -14.85
CA THR A 73 12.03 -25.03 -16.03
C THR A 73 13.19 -24.10 -15.66
N PRO A 74 14.42 -24.63 -15.52
CA PRO A 74 15.61 -23.84 -15.15
C PRO A 74 15.92 -22.70 -16.12
N ALA A 75 15.46 -22.80 -17.37
CA ALA A 75 15.59 -21.74 -18.37
C ALA A 75 14.80 -20.48 -18.01
N LEU A 76 13.67 -20.62 -17.31
CA LEU A 76 12.87 -19.48 -16.84
C LEU A 76 13.31 -19.02 -15.45
N ALA A 77 13.56 -19.97 -14.54
CA ALA A 77 13.91 -19.67 -13.15
C ALA A 77 15.18 -18.81 -13.00
N ARG A 78 16.19 -19.01 -13.87
CA ARG A 78 17.44 -18.23 -13.85
C ARG A 78 17.24 -16.73 -14.09
N HIS A 79 16.08 -16.32 -14.60
CA HIS A 79 15.76 -14.94 -14.89
C HIS A 79 14.99 -14.26 -13.75
N VAL A 80 14.61 -15.00 -12.71
CA VAL A 80 13.89 -14.47 -11.55
C VAL A 80 14.87 -13.71 -10.67
N GLN A 81 14.72 -12.39 -10.62
CA GLN A 81 15.56 -11.48 -9.85
C GLN A 81 14.90 -11.08 -8.52
N LYS A 82 13.59 -10.89 -8.54
CA LYS A 82 12.74 -10.64 -7.38
C LYS A 82 11.60 -11.65 -7.32
N LEU A 83 11.49 -12.37 -6.21
CA LEU A 83 10.39 -13.29 -5.92
C LEU A 83 9.63 -12.83 -4.69
N ILE A 84 8.33 -12.57 -4.84
CA ILE A 84 7.40 -12.20 -3.75
C ILE A 84 6.34 -13.29 -3.66
N VAL A 85 6.13 -13.83 -2.45
CA VAL A 85 5.22 -14.95 -2.21
C VAL A 85 4.24 -14.59 -1.10
N HIS A 86 2.95 -14.54 -1.44
CA HIS A 86 1.85 -14.29 -0.51
C HIS A 86 0.99 -15.57 -0.35
N PRO A 87 1.38 -16.55 0.48
CA PRO A 87 0.69 -17.85 0.53
C PRO A 87 -0.79 -17.75 0.95
N ASP A 88 -1.13 -16.77 1.77
CA ASP A 88 -2.48 -16.61 2.32
C ASP A 88 -3.46 -15.89 1.38
N GLY A 89 -2.95 -15.22 0.33
CA GLY A 89 -3.73 -14.47 -0.65
C GLY A 89 -4.40 -13.22 -0.08
N VAL A 90 -4.75 -12.25 -0.94
CA VAL A 90 -5.33 -10.95 -0.52
C VAL A 90 -6.85 -11.04 -0.25
N GLY A 91 -7.39 -12.26 -0.10
CA GLY A 91 -8.83 -12.51 0.05
C GLY A 91 -9.26 -12.57 1.51
N LYS A 92 -10.40 -11.96 1.85
CA LYS A 92 -11.08 -12.15 3.15
C LYS A 92 -11.56 -13.60 3.27
N ARG A 93 -10.65 -14.53 3.60
CA ARG A 93 -11.02 -15.90 3.93
C ARG A 93 -11.77 -15.91 5.24
N LYS A 94 -12.77 -16.79 5.33
CA LYS A 94 -13.51 -17.02 6.58
C LYS A 94 -12.54 -17.67 7.58
N GLN A 95 -12.55 -17.24 8.83
CA GLN A 95 -11.69 -17.77 9.92
C GLN A 95 -11.63 -19.31 9.99
N HIS A 96 -12.66 -20.00 9.51
CA HIS A 96 -12.75 -21.46 9.50
C HIS A 96 -11.74 -22.17 8.56
N GLU A 97 -11.01 -21.43 7.72
CA GLU A 97 -9.98 -21.99 6.83
C GLU A 97 -8.54 -21.97 7.40
N SER A 98 -8.34 -21.49 8.63
CA SER A 98 -7.01 -21.38 9.26
C SER A 98 -6.22 -22.71 9.25
N ILE A 99 -6.87 -23.86 9.47
CA ILE A 99 -6.19 -25.17 9.44
C ILE A 99 -5.63 -25.49 8.05
N ARG A 100 -6.30 -25.07 6.96
CA ARG A 100 -5.79 -25.28 5.60
C ARG A 100 -4.59 -24.38 5.30
N ALA A 101 -4.55 -23.17 5.86
CA ALA A 101 -3.46 -22.21 5.63
C ALA A 101 -2.09 -22.77 6.01
N TRP A 102 -2.00 -23.54 7.09
CA TRP A 102 -0.75 -24.14 7.56
C TRP A 102 -0.13 -25.13 6.57
N ASN A 103 -0.96 -25.99 6.02
CA ASN A 103 -0.51 -26.93 4.99
C ASN A 103 -0.10 -26.17 3.71
N CYS A 104 -0.75 -25.03 3.42
CA CYS A 104 -0.40 -24.22 2.26
C CYS A 104 1.01 -23.65 2.36
N ALA A 105 1.39 -23.04 3.49
CA ALA A 105 2.71 -22.45 3.66
C ALA A 105 3.85 -23.49 3.63
N HIS A 106 3.64 -24.68 4.18
CA HIS A 106 4.63 -25.75 4.06
C HIS A 106 4.80 -26.20 2.60
N THR A 107 3.71 -26.44 1.88
CA THR A 107 3.77 -26.79 0.45
C THR A 107 4.46 -25.68 -0.36
N VAL A 108 4.05 -24.43 -0.19
CA VAL A 108 4.61 -23.29 -0.93
C VAL A 108 6.09 -23.10 -0.59
N SER A 109 6.50 -23.16 0.69
CA SER A 109 7.91 -23.04 1.07
C SER A 109 8.77 -24.19 0.53
N SER A 110 8.25 -25.42 0.47
CA SER A 110 8.95 -26.55 -0.18
C SER A 110 9.13 -26.35 -1.69
N LEU A 111 8.15 -25.73 -2.36
CA LEU A 111 8.22 -25.41 -3.77
C LEU A 111 9.19 -24.25 -4.05
N VAL A 112 9.24 -23.24 -3.18
CA VAL A 112 10.28 -22.20 -3.23
C VAL A 112 11.67 -22.83 -3.09
N ALA A 113 11.85 -23.73 -2.12
CA ALA A 113 13.12 -24.44 -1.91
C ALA A 113 13.53 -25.29 -3.13
N ALA A 114 12.56 -25.89 -3.83
CA ALA A 114 12.84 -26.62 -5.05
C ALA A 114 13.19 -25.69 -6.23
N ALA A 115 12.47 -24.57 -6.36
CA ALA A 115 12.67 -23.62 -7.44
C ALA A 115 13.96 -22.80 -7.29
N SER A 116 14.37 -22.46 -6.05
CA SER A 116 15.55 -21.65 -5.76
C SER A 116 16.86 -22.25 -6.27
N LYS A 117 16.91 -23.58 -6.43
CA LYS A 117 18.03 -24.33 -7.04
C LYS A 117 18.39 -23.86 -8.45
N HIS A 118 17.48 -23.13 -9.10
CA HIS A 118 17.63 -22.61 -10.45
C HIS A 118 17.48 -21.10 -10.54
N MET A 119 17.46 -20.38 -9.41
CA MET A 119 17.30 -18.92 -9.34
C MET A 119 18.61 -18.24 -8.93
N ASP A 120 19.64 -18.41 -9.75
CA ASP A 120 20.98 -17.83 -9.54
C ASP A 120 21.00 -16.30 -9.64
N ALA A 121 20.07 -15.70 -10.38
CA ALA A 121 19.90 -14.25 -10.47
C ALA A 121 19.06 -13.62 -9.34
N LEU A 122 18.53 -14.42 -8.40
CA LEU A 122 17.66 -13.93 -7.34
C LEU A 122 18.43 -13.02 -6.38
N HIS A 123 18.05 -11.74 -6.34
CA HIS A 123 18.63 -10.74 -5.46
C HIS A 123 17.68 -10.27 -4.35
N THR A 124 16.36 -10.41 -4.55
CA THR A 124 15.35 -10.05 -3.56
C THR A 124 14.35 -11.18 -3.39
N PHE A 125 14.19 -11.63 -2.15
CA PHE A 125 13.17 -12.60 -1.77
C PHE A 125 12.25 -11.99 -0.71
N ALA A 126 10.95 -12.06 -0.94
CA ALA A 126 9.93 -11.54 -0.04
C ALA A 126 8.90 -12.63 0.28
N TRP A 127 8.73 -12.92 1.57
CA TRP A 127 7.70 -13.83 2.10
C TRP A 127 6.68 -13.05 2.91
N ASP A 128 5.43 -13.03 2.47
CA ASP A 128 4.35 -12.32 3.13
C ASP A 128 3.19 -13.26 3.51
N GLY A 129 3.40 -14.04 4.58
CA GLY A 129 2.39 -14.88 5.21
C GLY A 129 1.74 -14.19 6.42
N GLU A 130 0.44 -14.39 6.63
CA GLU A 130 -0.32 -13.85 7.77
C GLU A 130 -0.05 -14.64 9.05
N ASP A 131 -0.17 -15.97 8.99
CA ASP A 131 -0.15 -16.82 10.19
C ASP A 131 0.99 -17.83 10.22
N THR A 132 1.63 -18.09 9.10
CA THR A 132 2.43 -19.29 8.90
C THR A 132 3.87 -18.97 8.52
N LEU A 133 4.79 -19.56 9.28
CA LEU A 133 6.22 -19.48 8.99
C LEU A 133 6.57 -20.39 7.82
N PRO A 134 7.43 -19.95 6.90
CA PRO A 134 8.00 -20.84 5.91
C PRO A 134 8.88 -21.90 6.58
N ASP A 135 8.97 -23.07 5.96
CA ASP A 135 9.85 -24.14 6.43
C ASP A 135 11.32 -23.71 6.39
N ASP A 136 12.09 -24.14 7.38
CA ASP A 136 13.50 -23.77 7.51
C ASP A 136 14.38 -24.30 6.37
N LEU A 137 13.95 -25.39 5.74
CA LEU A 137 14.55 -25.92 4.52
C LEU A 137 14.56 -24.88 3.38
N MET A 138 13.53 -24.05 3.28
CA MET A 138 13.45 -22.99 2.28
C MET A 138 14.58 -21.98 2.47
N TRP A 139 14.81 -21.53 3.70
CA TRP A 139 15.89 -20.59 4.01
C TRP A 139 17.26 -21.19 3.72
N SER A 140 17.47 -22.46 4.08
CA SER A 140 18.72 -23.18 3.80
C SER A 140 18.99 -23.29 2.29
N GLU A 141 17.98 -23.65 1.50
CA GLU A 141 18.13 -23.79 0.04
C GLU A 141 18.28 -22.42 -0.66
N LEU A 142 17.60 -21.37 -0.20
CA LEU A 142 17.80 -20.00 -0.69
C LEU A 142 19.23 -19.53 -0.44
N GLN A 143 19.74 -19.72 0.79
CA GLN A 143 21.11 -19.36 1.14
C GLN A 143 22.13 -20.10 0.26
N LYS A 144 21.93 -21.40 0.05
CA LYS A 144 22.86 -22.25 -0.70
C LYS A 144 22.82 -22.00 -2.21
N SER A 145 21.63 -21.77 -2.77
CA SER A 145 21.42 -21.76 -4.22
C SER A 145 21.36 -20.36 -4.83
N CYS A 146 21.14 -19.32 -4.02
CA CYS A 146 20.99 -17.94 -4.48
C CYS A 146 22.13 -17.05 -3.92
N PRO A 147 23.37 -17.14 -4.46
CA PRO A 147 24.51 -16.40 -3.94
C PRO A 147 24.38 -14.88 -4.11
N ASN A 148 23.51 -14.43 -5.03
CA ASN A 148 23.24 -13.02 -5.29
C ASN A 148 22.13 -12.45 -4.40
N LEU A 149 21.56 -13.23 -3.48
CA LEU A 149 20.47 -12.78 -2.62
C LEU A 149 20.97 -11.72 -1.64
N LYS A 150 20.58 -10.46 -1.87
CA LYS A 150 20.99 -9.29 -1.07
C LYS A 150 19.88 -8.70 -0.23
N THR A 151 18.62 -8.95 -0.57
CA THR A 151 17.47 -8.42 0.16
C THR A 151 16.53 -9.54 0.57
N ILE A 152 16.24 -9.60 1.87
CA ILE A 152 15.23 -10.50 2.43
C ILE A 152 14.13 -9.67 3.08
N GLU A 153 12.90 -9.93 2.68
CA GLU A 153 11.71 -9.39 3.33
C GLU A 153 10.89 -10.57 3.85
N THR A 154 10.49 -10.53 5.12
CA THR A 154 9.68 -11.60 5.69
C THR A 154 8.68 -11.06 6.69
N THR A 155 7.53 -11.71 6.78
CA THR A 155 6.52 -11.41 7.78
C THR A 155 6.39 -12.56 8.77
N PHE A 156 6.32 -12.22 10.05
CA PHE A 156 6.00 -13.17 11.11
C PHE A 156 4.60 -12.90 11.63
N GLY A 157 3.77 -13.94 11.59
CA GLY A 157 2.45 -13.94 12.20
C GLY A 157 2.54 -14.29 13.67
N SER A 158 1.86 -15.37 14.02
CA SER A 158 1.69 -15.88 15.38
C SER A 158 2.87 -16.68 15.93
N TYR A 159 3.84 -17.02 15.08
CA TYR A 159 4.99 -17.85 15.44
C TYR A 159 6.29 -17.14 15.09
N LEU A 160 7.26 -17.25 15.98
CA LEU A 160 8.64 -16.84 15.72
C LEU A 160 9.44 -18.03 15.17
N PRO A 161 10.39 -17.79 14.24
CA PRO A 161 11.29 -18.83 13.77
C PRO A 161 12.12 -19.37 14.94
N ARG A 162 12.59 -20.61 14.82
CA ARG A 162 13.50 -21.18 15.82
C ARG A 162 14.80 -20.37 15.84
N PRO A 163 15.47 -20.19 17.01
CA PRO A 163 16.79 -19.56 17.07
C PRO A 163 17.84 -20.24 16.18
N SER A 164 17.65 -21.52 15.86
CA SER A 164 18.50 -22.30 14.94
C SER A 164 18.11 -22.16 13.46
N SER A 165 17.18 -21.27 13.11
CA SER A 165 16.70 -21.13 11.75
C SER A 165 17.80 -20.64 10.81
N HIS A 166 17.84 -21.20 9.60
CA HIS A 166 18.73 -20.75 8.53
C HIS A 166 18.40 -19.33 8.05
N LEU A 167 17.26 -18.75 8.43
CA LEU A 167 17.01 -17.32 8.22
C LEU A 167 18.09 -16.45 8.91
N PHE A 168 18.59 -16.86 10.07
CA PHE A 168 19.67 -16.16 10.76
C PHE A 168 21.05 -16.57 10.24
N ALA A 169 21.10 -17.43 9.22
CA ALA A 169 22.33 -17.90 8.60
C ALA A 169 22.81 -16.99 7.45
N PHE A 170 22.02 -16.03 6.97
CA PHE A 170 22.40 -15.14 5.87
C PHE A 170 23.54 -14.18 6.25
N GLU A 171 24.31 -13.78 5.25
CA GLU A 171 25.48 -12.90 5.34
C GLU A 171 25.43 -11.88 4.19
N ASP A 172 26.15 -10.78 4.35
CA ASP A 172 26.32 -9.74 3.33
C ASP A 172 25.01 -9.24 2.70
N LEU A 173 23.95 -9.17 3.51
CA LEU A 173 22.68 -8.57 3.12
C LEU A 173 22.84 -7.06 3.01
N GLU A 174 22.24 -6.50 1.96
CA GLU A 174 22.09 -5.05 1.76
C GLU A 174 20.71 -4.57 2.23
N GLY A 175 19.70 -5.44 2.23
CA GLY A 175 18.35 -5.14 2.66
C GLY A 175 17.78 -6.21 3.57
N PHE A 176 17.21 -5.81 4.71
CA PHE A 176 16.45 -6.72 5.57
C PHE A 176 15.17 -6.05 6.04
N SER A 177 14.03 -6.72 5.83
CA SER A 177 12.72 -6.28 6.29
C SER A 177 12.03 -7.40 7.06
N LEU A 178 11.57 -7.07 8.26
CA LEU A 178 10.82 -7.97 9.12
C LEU A 178 9.56 -7.27 9.62
N THR A 179 8.40 -7.82 9.26
CA THR A 179 7.09 -7.31 9.69
C THR A 179 6.38 -8.29 10.60
N PHE A 180 6.06 -7.89 11.82
CA PHE A 180 5.23 -8.65 12.76
C PHE A 180 3.76 -8.29 12.57
N LYS A 181 2.94 -9.25 12.14
CA LYS A 181 1.50 -9.05 11.91
C LYS A 181 0.71 -9.20 13.21
N GLY A 182 -0.27 -8.32 13.44
CA GLY A 182 -1.02 -8.18 14.69
C GLY A 182 -2.07 -9.26 15.00
N GLY A 183 -1.97 -10.46 14.41
CA GLY A 183 -3.08 -11.41 14.34
C GLY A 183 -3.32 -12.31 15.57
N PHE A 184 -2.35 -12.53 16.45
CA PHE A 184 -2.46 -13.65 17.41
C PHE A 184 -2.01 -13.37 18.83
N TYR A 185 -1.22 -12.33 19.05
CA TYR A 185 -0.64 -12.04 20.36
C TYR A 185 -1.60 -11.34 21.32
N ALA A 186 -2.70 -10.77 20.81
CA ALA A 186 -3.74 -10.12 21.61
C ALA A 186 -4.55 -11.11 22.48
N HIS A 187 -4.53 -12.41 22.18
CA HIS A 187 -5.41 -13.37 22.84
C HIS A 187 -4.76 -14.23 23.91
N GLY A 188 -3.49 -13.99 24.29
CA GLY A 188 -2.86 -14.68 25.42
C GLY A 188 -2.91 -16.21 25.33
N LEU A 189 -3.11 -16.76 24.12
CA LEU A 189 -3.13 -18.19 23.88
C LEU A 189 -1.70 -18.67 24.00
N HIS A 190 -1.32 -18.99 25.23
CA HIS A 190 -0.15 -19.74 25.59
C HIS A 190 -0.22 -21.04 24.80
N VAL A 191 0.42 -21.09 23.62
CA VAL A 191 0.54 -22.33 22.86
C VAL A 191 1.17 -23.30 23.84
N PRO A 192 0.50 -24.42 24.20
CA PRO A 192 1.11 -25.42 25.03
C PRO A 192 2.35 -25.85 24.27
N SER A 193 3.54 -25.56 24.82
CA SER A 193 4.81 -26.07 24.32
C SER A 193 4.53 -27.49 23.88
N ARG A 194 4.73 -27.81 22.58
CA ARG A 194 4.47 -29.14 21.98
C ARG A 194 5.22 -30.20 22.78
N GLY A 195 4.68 -30.57 23.92
CA GLY A 195 5.13 -31.63 24.77
C GLY A 195 4.74 -32.85 24.01
N ARG A 196 5.74 -33.47 23.35
CA ARG A 196 5.69 -34.75 22.64
C ARG A 196 4.48 -35.57 23.08
N SER A 197 3.34 -35.30 22.46
CA SER A 197 2.15 -36.11 22.67
C SER A 197 2.50 -37.37 21.91
N ARG A 198 2.88 -38.40 22.66
CA ARG A 198 3.09 -39.75 22.13
C ARG A 198 1.84 -40.05 21.30
N LEU A 199 2.04 -40.15 19.99
CA LEU A 199 1.04 -40.77 19.12
C LEU A 199 0.60 -42.07 19.78
N PRO A 200 -0.71 -42.36 19.89
CA PRO A 200 -1.16 -43.66 20.34
C PRO A 200 -0.58 -44.72 19.39
N ASP A 201 0.02 -45.74 19.99
CA ASP A 201 0.72 -46.84 19.33
C ASP A 201 -0.07 -47.34 18.11
N ARG A 202 0.50 -47.16 16.92
CA ARG A 202 0.19 -48.03 15.79
C ARG A 202 0.65 -49.44 16.18
N PRO A 203 -0.20 -50.48 16.06
CA PRO A 203 0.23 -51.85 16.33
C PRO A 203 1.29 -52.24 15.31
N SER A 204 2.53 -52.32 15.78
CA SER A 204 3.69 -52.76 15.04
C SER A 204 3.60 -54.26 14.74
N LEU A 205 3.67 -54.58 13.44
CA LEU A 205 4.06 -55.89 12.94
C LEU A 205 5.37 -56.31 13.60
N ARG A 206 5.31 -57.49 14.22
CA ARG A 206 6.45 -58.17 14.88
C ARG A 206 7.58 -58.35 13.87
N TYR A 207 8.70 -57.69 14.09
CA TYR A 207 9.99 -58.17 13.61
C TYR A 207 10.84 -58.59 14.80
N SER A 208 11.38 -59.80 14.68
CA SER A 208 11.98 -60.56 15.76
C SER A 208 13.29 -59.93 16.24
N ARG A 209 13.45 -60.01 17.56
CA ARG A 209 14.59 -59.56 18.37
C ARG A 209 15.54 -60.73 18.54
N ALA A 210 16.75 -60.63 18.02
CA ALA A 210 17.90 -61.36 18.53
C ALA A 210 19.17 -60.52 18.31
N ASP A 211 20.09 -60.64 19.26
CA ASP A 211 21.47 -60.15 19.28
C ASP A 211 21.73 -58.74 19.84
N MET A 212 21.80 -58.73 21.17
CA MET A 212 22.52 -57.75 21.99
C MET A 212 24.03 -58.03 21.91
N VAL A 213 24.82 -57.07 21.42
CA VAL A 213 26.26 -56.97 21.71
C VAL A 213 26.51 -55.62 22.38
N SER A 214 27.02 -55.70 23.60
CA SER A 214 27.42 -54.60 24.48
C SER A 214 28.58 -53.79 23.88
N SER A 215 28.39 -52.48 23.74
CA SER A 215 29.46 -51.50 23.50
C SER A 215 29.50 -50.47 24.63
N PRO A 216 30.68 -50.01 25.06
CA PRO A 216 30.85 -49.17 26.25
C PRO A 216 30.46 -47.70 26.00
N PRO A 217 30.17 -46.91 27.05
CA PRO A 217 29.74 -45.53 26.92
C PRO A 217 30.92 -44.63 26.54
N SER A 218 30.94 -44.12 25.31
CA SER A 218 31.89 -43.10 24.87
C SER A 218 31.48 -41.72 25.40
N ALA A 219 32.31 -41.17 26.28
CA ALA A 219 32.07 -39.95 27.06
C ALA A 219 32.38 -38.62 26.32
N SER A 220 32.03 -38.48 25.03
CA SER A 220 32.40 -37.27 24.25
C SER A 220 31.23 -36.48 23.63
N SER A 221 29.97 -36.86 23.86
CA SER A 221 28.80 -36.22 23.21
C SER A 221 28.08 -35.16 24.07
N GLY A 222 28.80 -34.41 24.92
CA GLY A 222 28.21 -33.46 25.88
C GLY A 222 28.21 -31.97 25.50
N ARG A 223 28.84 -31.55 24.40
CA ARG A 223 29.19 -30.12 24.20
C ARG A 223 28.28 -29.26 23.31
N TYR A 224 27.24 -29.80 22.67
CA TYR A 224 26.52 -29.04 21.61
C TYR A 224 25.06 -28.62 21.91
N ARG A 225 24.55 -28.80 23.14
CA ARG A 225 23.13 -28.44 23.44
C ARG A 225 22.87 -27.07 24.05
N LYS A 226 23.88 -26.26 24.36
CA LYS A 226 23.68 -24.97 25.05
C LYS A 226 23.21 -23.83 24.12
N SER A 227 23.27 -24.02 22.80
CA SER A 227 22.99 -22.99 21.78
C SER A 227 21.49 -22.75 21.49
N GLU A 228 20.60 -23.70 21.86
CA GLU A 228 19.17 -23.59 21.55
C GLU A 228 18.38 -22.64 22.48
N SER A 229 19.01 -22.10 23.52
CA SER A 229 18.34 -21.26 24.53
C SER A 229 18.40 -19.75 24.28
N SER A 230 19.12 -19.31 23.25
CA SER A 230 19.20 -17.89 22.92
C SER A 230 17.85 -17.37 22.39
N PRO A 231 17.37 -16.19 22.84
CA PRO A 231 16.20 -15.56 22.28
C PRO A 231 16.33 -15.36 20.76
N VAL A 232 15.22 -15.45 20.04
CA VAL A 232 15.18 -15.31 18.57
C VAL A 232 15.76 -13.96 18.14
N PHE A 233 15.43 -12.88 18.86
CA PHE A 233 15.96 -11.54 18.60
C PHE A 233 17.47 -11.45 18.77
N THR A 234 18.07 -12.19 19.70
CA THR A 234 19.52 -12.22 19.85
C THR A 234 20.18 -12.73 18.57
N ARG A 235 19.66 -13.82 17.98
CA ARG A 235 20.18 -14.39 16.73
C ARG A 235 19.94 -13.49 15.54
N LEU A 236 18.77 -12.84 15.48
CA LEU A 236 18.47 -11.83 14.48
C LEU A 236 19.49 -10.68 14.52
N TRP A 237 19.69 -10.08 15.69
CA TRP A 237 20.63 -8.98 15.86
C TRP A 237 22.08 -9.41 15.62
N ASP A 238 22.48 -10.60 16.07
CA ASP A 238 23.81 -11.15 15.78
C ASP A 238 24.02 -11.23 14.25
N MET A 239 23.06 -11.76 13.50
CA MET A 239 23.12 -11.83 12.04
C MET A 239 23.21 -10.44 11.40
N LEU A 240 22.34 -9.50 11.79
CA LEU A 240 22.32 -8.16 11.21
C LEU A 240 23.57 -7.34 11.53
N VAL A 241 24.07 -7.40 12.76
CA VAL A 241 25.20 -6.58 13.22
C VAL A 241 26.54 -7.18 12.82
N THR A 242 26.72 -8.50 12.97
CA THR A 242 28.04 -9.12 12.77
C THR A 242 28.26 -9.65 11.36
N ARG A 243 27.20 -10.04 10.64
CA ARG A 243 27.30 -10.72 9.34
C ARG A 243 26.81 -9.89 8.17
N CYS A 244 26.13 -8.77 8.43
CA CYS A 244 25.63 -7.87 7.39
C CYS A 244 26.17 -6.44 7.57
N PRO A 245 27.50 -6.22 7.50
CA PRO A 245 28.09 -4.89 7.72
C PRO A 245 27.71 -3.86 6.63
N ASN A 246 27.34 -4.32 5.43
CA ASN A 246 26.99 -3.49 4.28
C ASN A 246 25.48 -3.21 4.17
N LEU A 247 24.74 -3.31 5.29
CA LEU A 247 23.30 -3.11 5.29
C LEU A 247 22.96 -1.66 4.88
N GLN A 248 22.16 -1.52 3.83
CA GLN A 248 21.68 -0.24 3.29
C GLN A 248 20.24 0.06 3.69
N SER A 249 19.40 -0.96 3.86
CA SER A 249 18.00 -0.81 4.26
C SER A 249 17.65 -1.78 5.37
N LEU A 250 17.17 -1.25 6.50
CA LEU A 250 16.67 -2.04 7.62
C LEU A 250 15.23 -1.65 7.94
N ALA A 251 14.33 -2.62 7.94
CA ALA A 251 12.96 -2.46 8.41
C ALA A 251 12.60 -3.53 9.46
N ILE A 252 12.19 -3.12 10.66
CA ILE A 252 11.66 -4.02 11.69
C ILE A 252 10.41 -3.36 12.24
N VAL A 253 9.23 -3.81 11.80
CA VAL A 253 7.94 -3.17 12.11
C VAL A 253 6.93 -4.16 12.68
N GLY A 254 5.92 -3.65 13.39
CA GLY A 254 4.86 -4.45 13.99
C GLY A 254 5.00 -4.57 15.51
N THR A 255 4.20 -5.46 16.08
CA THR A 255 4.06 -5.66 17.53
C THR A 255 4.42 -7.10 17.91
N SER A 256 5.17 -7.28 19.00
CA SER A 256 5.52 -8.59 19.55
C SER A 256 5.39 -8.55 21.07
N ASN A 257 5.00 -9.68 21.66
CA ASN A 257 4.99 -9.85 23.12
C ASN A 257 6.39 -10.14 23.67
N GLU A 258 7.31 -10.63 22.83
CA GLU A 258 8.71 -10.79 23.20
C GLU A 258 9.44 -9.45 23.02
N PRO A 259 10.21 -8.99 24.02
CA PRO A 259 10.96 -7.75 23.91
C PRO A 259 12.03 -7.90 22.82
N GLY A 260 11.92 -7.09 21.77
CA GLY A 260 13.02 -6.90 20.83
C GLY A 260 14.13 -6.17 21.58
N ASP A 261 15.27 -6.82 21.80
CA ASP A 261 16.42 -6.23 22.50
C ASP A 261 16.98 -5.01 21.73
N GLY A 262 16.31 -3.86 21.81
CA GLY A 262 16.63 -2.64 21.07
C GLY A 262 17.96 -2.03 21.47
N SER A 263 18.54 -2.45 22.60
CA SER A 263 19.88 -2.03 23.02
C SER A 263 20.96 -2.44 22.01
N ARG A 264 20.74 -3.52 21.24
CA ARG A 264 21.68 -3.94 20.20
C ARG A 264 21.68 -3.02 19.00
N LEU A 265 20.52 -2.43 18.68
CA LEU A 265 20.42 -1.44 17.61
C LEU A 265 21.32 -0.24 17.91
N SER A 266 21.35 0.23 19.15
CA SER A 266 22.22 1.34 19.53
C SER A 266 23.71 1.00 19.51
N THR A 267 24.12 -0.26 19.45
CA THR A 267 25.53 -0.64 19.25
C THR A 267 25.89 -0.90 17.79
N ALA A 268 24.89 -1.09 16.93
CA ALA A 268 25.10 -1.41 15.52
C ALA A 268 25.77 -0.24 14.77
N CYS A 269 26.52 -0.58 13.72
CA CYS A 269 27.18 0.39 12.85
C CYS A 269 27.13 -0.12 11.41
N TRP A 270 26.27 0.47 10.60
CA TRP A 270 26.09 0.15 9.19
C TRP A 270 26.45 1.39 8.36
N PRO A 271 27.71 1.57 7.94
CA PRO A 271 28.18 2.81 7.33
C PRO A 271 27.43 3.19 6.03
N GLN A 272 26.79 2.22 5.38
CA GLN A 272 26.01 2.41 4.16
C GLN A 272 24.49 2.50 4.38
N LEU A 273 24.02 2.58 5.63
CA LEU A 273 22.60 2.63 5.94
C LEU A 273 21.96 3.90 5.38
N LYS A 274 21.04 3.72 4.43
CA LYS A 274 20.27 4.77 3.76
C LYS A 274 18.82 4.80 4.21
N SER A 275 18.24 3.65 4.58
CA SER A 275 16.84 3.53 4.97
C SER A 275 16.70 2.80 6.29
N LEU A 276 15.99 3.41 7.24
CA LEU A 276 15.70 2.84 8.55
C LEU A 276 14.21 2.94 8.84
N THR A 277 13.57 1.81 9.07
CA THR A 277 12.17 1.70 9.45
C THR A 277 12.06 0.91 10.74
N ILE A 278 11.62 1.54 11.83
CA ILE A 278 11.55 0.91 13.16
C ILE A 278 10.13 1.03 13.70
N GLY A 279 9.59 -0.10 14.17
CA GLY A 279 8.29 -0.24 14.83
C GLY A 279 8.38 -0.31 16.36
N ASP A 280 7.21 -0.47 16.99
CA ASP A 280 7.06 -0.62 18.45
C ASP A 280 7.92 -1.72 19.06
N ILE A 281 8.12 -2.82 18.34
CA ILE A 281 8.87 -3.99 18.82
C ILE A 281 10.28 -3.70 19.30
N VAL A 282 10.94 -2.69 18.75
CA VAL A 282 12.31 -2.32 19.13
C VAL A 282 12.33 -1.48 20.40
N PHE A 283 11.23 -0.79 20.72
CA PHE A 283 11.13 0.14 21.85
C PHE A 283 10.39 -0.46 23.06
N ASP A 284 9.58 -1.51 22.87
CA ASP A 284 8.76 -2.15 23.91
C ASP A 284 9.56 -3.10 24.83
N SER A 285 10.63 -2.57 25.45
CA SER A 285 11.38 -3.29 26.48
C SER A 285 10.73 -3.05 27.85
N PRO A 286 10.31 -4.09 28.58
CA PRO A 286 9.61 -3.95 29.85
C PRO A 286 10.53 -3.31 30.91
N VAL A 287 10.30 -2.01 31.16
CA VAL A 287 10.55 -1.14 32.34
C VAL A 287 11.97 -1.06 32.92
N HIS A 288 12.86 -2.03 32.73
CA HIS A 288 14.19 -2.05 33.35
C HIS A 288 15.37 -1.97 32.37
N HIS A 289 15.12 -2.14 31.06
CA HIS A 289 16.18 -2.15 30.05
C HIS A 289 15.80 -1.46 28.73
N ALA A 290 14.90 -0.47 28.77
CA ALA A 290 14.70 0.36 27.59
C ALA A 290 16.05 1.03 27.22
N PRO A 291 16.48 0.99 25.94
CA PRO A 291 17.65 1.75 25.53
C PRO A 291 17.42 3.20 25.96
N THR A 292 18.43 3.81 26.57
CA THR A 292 18.34 5.23 26.91
C THR A 292 18.00 5.99 25.63
N THR A 293 17.11 6.97 25.71
CA THR A 293 16.72 7.83 24.58
C THR A 293 17.96 8.38 23.87
N GLN A 294 19.01 8.66 24.65
CA GLN A 294 20.33 9.05 24.17
C GLN A 294 21.00 8.00 23.26
N ALA A 295 20.94 6.71 23.58
CA ALA A 295 21.62 5.67 22.81
C ALA A 295 21.06 5.54 21.38
N PHE A 296 19.76 5.80 21.18
CA PHE A 296 19.18 5.86 19.84
C PHE A 296 19.58 7.14 19.10
N ALA A 297 19.68 8.27 19.79
CA ALA A 297 20.22 9.50 19.20
C ALA A 297 21.67 9.30 18.72
N ASP A 298 22.54 8.75 19.57
CA ASP A 298 23.93 8.43 19.24
C ASP A 298 24.05 7.43 18.07
N PHE A 299 23.06 6.54 17.93
CA PHE A 299 22.94 5.68 16.77
C PHE A 299 22.65 6.48 15.51
N LEU A 300 21.63 7.34 15.49
CA LEU A 300 21.32 8.15 14.31
C LEU A 300 22.49 9.07 13.91
N GLU A 301 23.25 9.60 14.87
CA GLU A 301 24.43 10.44 14.60
C GLU A 301 25.55 9.68 13.88
N ARG A 302 25.74 8.39 14.18
CA ARG A 302 26.73 7.54 13.52
C ARG A 302 26.35 7.13 12.10
N HIS A 303 25.13 7.44 11.65
CA HIS A 303 24.60 7.07 10.33
C HIS A 303 24.28 8.30 9.46
N PRO A 304 25.29 9.08 9.02
CA PRO A 304 25.09 10.32 8.26
C PRO A 304 24.55 10.10 6.84
N MET A 305 24.62 8.87 6.32
CA MET A 305 24.11 8.49 4.99
C MET A 305 22.60 8.22 4.98
N LEU A 306 21.92 8.32 6.13
CA LEU A 306 20.50 8.03 6.24
C LEU A 306 19.67 9.05 5.45
N GLU A 307 18.93 8.55 4.46
CA GLU A 307 18.03 9.32 3.60
C GLU A 307 16.55 9.16 3.98
N VAL A 308 16.18 7.99 4.51
CA VAL A 308 14.81 7.64 4.88
C VAL A 308 14.77 7.20 6.35
N LEU A 309 13.95 7.87 7.15
CA LEU A 309 13.70 7.53 8.54
C LEU A 309 12.20 7.36 8.79
N ASN A 310 11.78 6.13 9.05
CA ASN A 310 10.40 5.78 9.36
C ASN A 310 10.30 5.26 10.80
N LEU A 311 9.63 6.00 11.65
CA LEU A 311 9.38 5.67 13.05
C LEU A 311 7.90 5.35 13.21
N HIS A 312 7.59 4.06 13.18
CA HIS A 312 6.26 3.54 13.49
C HIS A 312 6.20 3.23 14.98
N GLY A 313 5.17 3.68 15.65
CA GLY A 313 4.95 3.23 17.01
C GLY A 313 3.94 4.05 17.79
N HIS A 314 3.47 3.47 18.89
CA HIS A 314 2.53 4.08 19.79
C HIS A 314 3.14 5.32 20.45
N PRO A 315 2.41 6.46 20.46
CA PRO A 315 2.88 7.70 21.09
C PRO A 315 3.11 7.59 22.60
N ASN A 316 2.76 6.46 23.21
CA ASN A 316 2.86 6.22 24.65
C ASN A 316 4.10 5.37 25.04
N VAL A 317 4.78 4.72 24.09
CA VAL A 317 5.79 3.67 24.38
C VAL A 317 7.21 4.25 24.30
N VAL A 318 7.50 5.24 25.14
CA VAL A 318 8.80 5.96 25.21
C VAL A 318 8.98 7.01 24.10
N PRO A 319 8.96 8.32 24.45
CA PRO A 319 9.27 9.38 23.49
C PRO A 319 10.74 9.28 23.09
N VAL A 320 11.00 9.08 21.80
CA VAL A 320 12.36 9.19 21.26
C VAL A 320 12.75 10.67 21.31
N GLU A 321 13.76 11.01 22.10
CA GLU A 321 14.24 12.39 22.26
C GLU A 321 15.09 12.82 21.05
N LEU A 322 14.48 12.93 19.87
CA LEU A 322 15.16 13.41 18.65
C LEU A 322 15.67 14.86 18.76
N GLY A 323 15.24 15.60 19.80
CA GLY A 323 15.72 16.94 20.08
C GLY A 323 17.15 16.99 20.62
N SER A 324 17.68 15.88 21.17
CA SER A 324 19.07 15.80 21.65
C SER A 324 20.09 15.57 20.52
N LEU A 325 19.63 15.28 19.31
CA LEU A 325 20.50 15.13 18.14
C LEU A 325 21.28 16.42 17.88
N SER A 326 22.57 16.25 17.54
CA SER A 326 23.41 17.34 17.07
C SER A 326 22.84 18.00 15.81
N GLU A 327 23.10 19.29 15.65
CA GLU A 327 22.63 20.08 14.51
C GLU A 327 23.07 19.50 13.15
N LYS A 328 24.24 18.84 13.14
CA LYS A 328 24.85 18.20 11.97
C LYS A 328 24.36 16.77 11.71
N ALA A 329 23.54 16.21 12.60
CA ALA A 329 23.00 14.87 12.43
C ALA A 329 22.06 14.81 11.22
N LEU A 330 22.07 13.66 10.53
CA LEU A 330 21.18 13.33 9.42
C LEU A 330 21.17 14.38 8.28
N PRO A 331 22.35 14.75 7.72
CA PRO A 331 22.45 15.79 6.70
C PRO A 331 21.77 15.41 5.38
N ASN A 332 21.53 14.12 5.12
CA ASN A 332 20.94 13.62 3.88
C ASN A 332 19.48 13.18 4.02
N LEU A 333 18.82 13.49 5.14
CA LEU A 333 17.46 13.04 5.38
C LEU A 333 16.49 13.71 4.40
N LYS A 334 15.95 12.90 3.47
CA LYS A 334 15.00 13.30 2.42
C LYS A 334 13.57 12.90 2.75
N SER A 335 13.37 11.78 3.45
CA SER A 335 12.04 11.27 3.79
C SER A 335 11.92 10.95 5.28
N PHE A 336 10.85 11.44 5.89
CA PHE A 336 10.49 11.14 7.28
C PHE A 336 9.06 10.60 7.35
N SER A 337 8.87 9.47 8.02
CA SER A 337 7.54 8.95 8.38
C SER A 337 7.46 8.74 9.88
N GLY A 338 6.40 9.20 10.54
CA GLY A 338 6.20 8.95 11.96
C GLY A 338 5.26 9.93 12.62
N ALA A 339 5.35 10.06 13.95
CA ALA A 339 4.51 10.97 14.69
C ALA A 339 4.94 12.44 14.55
N LEU A 340 3.98 13.37 14.60
CA LEU A 340 4.24 14.81 14.49
C LEU A 340 5.23 15.34 15.53
N HIS A 341 5.18 14.83 16.77
CA HIS A 341 6.06 15.28 17.84
C HIS A 341 7.52 14.87 17.59
N HIS A 342 7.77 13.71 16.97
CA HIS A 342 9.11 13.31 16.53
C HIS A 342 9.65 14.28 15.48
N LEU A 343 8.84 14.62 14.47
CA LEU A 343 9.24 15.60 13.45
C LEU A 343 9.50 16.98 14.08
N ARG A 344 8.68 17.40 15.04
CA ARG A 344 8.88 18.64 15.79
C ARG A 344 10.19 18.63 16.57
N ALA A 345 10.47 17.56 17.31
CA ALA A 345 11.73 17.42 18.05
C ALA A 345 12.94 17.44 17.10
N LEU A 346 12.83 16.75 15.96
CA LEU A 346 13.86 16.72 14.94
C LEU A 346 14.07 18.09 14.26
N ALA A 347 13.01 18.87 14.07
CA ALA A 347 13.08 20.22 13.52
C ALA A 347 13.62 21.26 14.54
N ALA A 348 13.40 21.03 15.83
CA ALA A 348 13.86 21.88 16.93
C ALA A 348 15.29 21.55 17.42
N ARG A 349 15.95 20.55 16.83
CA ARG A 349 17.30 20.14 17.23
C ARG A 349 18.29 21.31 17.15
N GLY A 350 19.23 21.38 18.09
CA GLY A 350 20.20 22.47 18.20
C GLY A 350 19.67 23.77 18.82
N VAL A 351 18.36 23.91 19.03
CA VAL A 351 17.79 25.03 19.80
C VAL A 351 17.93 24.70 21.28
N VAL A 352 19.02 25.20 21.89
CA VAL A 352 19.17 25.15 23.35
C VAL A 352 18.07 26.03 23.95
N LEU A 353 16.97 25.41 24.36
CA LEU A 353 15.94 26.06 25.16
C LEU A 353 16.57 26.44 26.49
N GLN A 354 17.15 27.64 26.55
CA GLN A 354 17.50 28.31 27.80
C GLN A 354 16.23 28.31 28.66
N HIS A 355 16.21 27.44 29.67
CA HIS A 355 15.10 27.18 30.59
C HIS A 355 14.80 28.42 31.46
N GLN A 356 14.33 29.51 30.86
CA GLN A 356 13.69 30.59 31.59
C GLN A 356 12.19 30.30 31.68
N ALA A 357 11.85 29.67 32.80
CA ALA A 357 10.52 29.32 33.24
C ALA A 357 9.67 30.58 33.50
N THR A 358 9.12 31.17 32.45
CA THR A 358 7.99 32.11 32.56
C THR A 358 6.92 31.70 31.54
N GLN A 359 5.80 31.19 32.06
CA GLN A 359 4.69 30.49 31.40
C GLN A 359 3.82 31.32 30.41
N ALA A 360 4.38 32.28 29.68
CA ALA A 360 3.62 32.98 28.65
C ALA A 360 3.98 32.46 27.26
N GLN A 361 2.96 32.23 26.42
CA GLN A 361 2.97 31.69 25.05
C GLN A 361 3.88 32.49 24.10
N GLN A 362 5.19 32.42 24.27
CA GLN A 362 6.13 33.04 23.35
C GLN A 362 6.33 32.12 22.14
N PHE A 363 5.90 32.61 20.99
CA PHE A 363 6.29 32.11 19.68
C PHE A 363 7.81 32.16 19.59
N THR A 364 8.49 31.06 19.88
CA THR A 364 9.91 30.89 19.57
C THR A 364 10.08 31.00 18.06
N VAL A 365 10.78 32.04 17.62
CA VAL A 365 11.18 32.21 16.22
C VAL A 365 12.07 31.03 15.86
N ILE A 366 11.58 30.17 14.97
CA ILE A 366 12.29 28.97 14.52
C ILE A 366 13.34 29.43 13.49
N TYR A 367 14.62 29.32 13.84
CA TYR A 367 15.69 29.49 12.88
C TYR A 367 15.67 28.35 11.85
N PRO A 368 16.03 28.60 10.58
CA PRO A 368 16.00 27.58 9.54
C PRO A 368 16.98 26.45 9.90
N SER A 369 16.44 25.29 10.27
CA SER A 369 17.24 24.10 10.52
C SER A 369 17.82 23.55 9.22
N THR A 370 18.94 22.84 9.27
CA THR A 370 19.54 22.17 8.10
C THR A 370 18.54 21.25 7.38
N LEU A 371 17.63 20.65 8.15
CA LEU A 371 16.56 19.77 7.69
C LEU A 371 15.52 20.48 6.80
N ALA A 372 15.32 21.79 6.96
CA ALA A 372 14.42 22.60 6.13
C ALA A 372 14.68 22.46 4.63
N ASN A 373 15.96 22.28 4.28
CA ASN A 373 16.41 22.25 2.89
C ASN A 373 16.52 20.83 2.33
N THR A 374 16.61 19.80 3.17
CA THR A 374 16.85 18.42 2.74
C THR A 374 15.58 17.59 2.71
N LEU A 375 14.65 17.84 3.63
CA LEU A 375 13.44 17.04 3.78
C LEU A 375 12.43 17.33 2.66
N GLN A 376 12.17 16.33 1.83
CA GLN A 376 11.30 16.39 0.66
C GLN A 376 9.96 15.68 0.87
N SER A 377 9.97 14.62 1.68
CA SER A 377 8.79 13.78 1.93
C SER A 377 8.51 13.65 3.42
N VAL A 378 7.27 13.92 3.83
CA VAL A 378 6.79 13.74 5.20
C VAL A 378 5.53 12.90 5.19
N ALA A 379 5.48 11.86 6.02
CA ALA A 379 4.31 11.02 6.21
C ALA A 379 3.91 10.93 7.69
N PHE A 380 2.63 11.10 7.95
CA PHE A 380 2.00 10.89 9.26
C PHE A 380 1.03 9.71 9.14
N PRO A 381 1.53 8.47 9.29
CA PRO A 381 0.72 7.27 9.05
C PRO A 381 -0.36 7.09 10.11
N GLU A 382 -0.12 7.56 11.34
CA GLU A 382 -1.12 7.52 12.40
C GLU A 382 -2.12 8.68 12.24
N PRO A 383 -3.44 8.42 12.35
CA PRO A 383 -4.43 9.48 12.32
C PRO A 383 -4.23 10.43 13.48
N MET A 384 -3.89 11.68 13.16
CA MET A 384 -3.73 12.73 14.14
C MET A 384 -5.09 13.12 14.73
N GLN A 385 -5.21 12.98 16.04
CA GLN A 385 -6.34 13.50 16.80
C GLN A 385 -6.24 15.03 16.82
N LEU A 386 -7.09 15.68 16.03
CA LEU A 386 -7.13 17.14 15.98
C LEU A 386 -7.80 17.66 17.27
N ARG A 387 -7.01 18.37 18.08
CA ARG A 387 -7.43 19.19 19.23
C ARG A 387 -7.08 20.66 18.94
N ASP A 388 -7.53 21.59 19.77
CA ASP A 388 -7.43 23.06 19.57
C ASP A 388 -6.07 23.58 19.08
N LEU A 389 -4.95 22.97 19.48
CA LEU A 389 -3.59 23.44 19.14
C LEU A 389 -2.89 22.66 18.03
N THR A 390 -3.52 21.62 17.49
CA THR A 390 -2.89 20.76 16.48
C THR A 390 -2.61 21.49 15.16
N PRO A 391 -3.53 22.30 14.59
CA PRO A 391 -3.27 22.98 13.31
C PRO A 391 -2.10 23.97 13.39
N LEU A 392 -2.01 24.73 14.49
CA LEU A 392 -0.89 25.64 14.75
C LEU A 392 0.44 24.88 14.88
N SER A 393 0.42 23.75 15.58
CA SER A 393 1.62 22.91 15.73
C SER A 393 2.08 22.32 14.40
N ILE A 394 1.16 21.86 13.56
CA ILE A 394 1.46 21.37 12.20
C ILE A 394 2.03 22.52 11.37
N SER A 395 1.39 23.69 11.38
CA SER A 395 1.87 24.86 10.63
C SER A 395 3.27 25.26 11.02
N ALA A 396 3.55 25.37 12.32
CA ALA A 396 4.85 25.79 12.82
C ALA A 396 5.98 24.85 12.38
N VAL A 397 5.71 23.54 12.34
CA VAL A 397 6.67 22.54 11.89
C VAL A 397 6.82 22.57 10.37
N LEU A 398 5.72 22.59 9.62
CA LEU A 398 5.75 22.51 8.16
C LEU A 398 6.21 23.80 7.46
N GLN A 399 5.93 24.97 8.04
CA GLN A 399 6.30 26.27 7.46
C GLN A 399 7.82 26.44 7.30
N GLY A 400 8.60 25.77 8.14
CA GLY A 400 10.06 25.72 8.03
C GLY A 400 10.59 24.78 6.94
N MET A 401 9.77 23.95 6.31
CA MET A 401 10.22 22.89 5.38
C MET A 401 10.03 23.32 3.92
N HIS A 402 10.89 24.20 3.44
CA HIS A 402 10.75 24.80 2.10
C HIS A 402 10.94 23.80 0.95
N SER A 403 11.70 22.73 1.18
CA SER A 403 11.95 21.65 0.22
C SER A 403 10.86 20.57 0.17
N LEU A 404 9.80 20.68 0.99
CA LEU A 404 8.76 19.67 1.07
C LEU A 404 7.94 19.61 -0.24
N THR A 405 8.00 18.47 -0.92
CA THR A 405 7.28 18.19 -2.17
C THR A 405 6.22 17.11 -1.99
N SER A 406 6.37 16.21 -1.01
CA SER A 406 5.44 15.13 -0.74
C SER A 406 4.95 15.17 0.71
N LEU A 407 3.62 15.15 0.90
CA LEU A 407 3.00 15.12 2.22
C LEU A 407 1.89 14.08 2.25
N GLU A 408 2.04 13.10 3.15
CA GLU A 408 1.01 12.14 3.51
C GLU A 408 0.53 12.43 4.93
N ILE A 409 -0.78 12.64 5.09
CA ILE A 409 -1.34 13.05 6.37
C ILE A 409 -2.70 12.43 6.63
N SER A 410 -2.84 11.82 7.81
CA SER A 410 -4.08 11.23 8.28
C SER A 410 -4.64 12.00 9.46
N PHE A 411 -5.94 12.28 9.46
CA PHE A 411 -6.63 12.99 10.54
C PHE A 411 -7.85 12.23 11.03
N SER A 412 -8.09 12.35 12.33
CA SER A 412 -9.37 12.07 12.98
C SER A 412 -9.87 13.35 13.61
N LEU A 413 -10.91 13.94 13.01
CA LEU A 413 -11.59 15.13 13.52
C LEU A 413 -12.57 14.75 14.62
N GLN A 414 -12.49 15.42 15.76
CA GLN A 414 -13.58 15.43 16.73
C GLN A 414 -14.67 16.41 16.26
N SER A 415 -15.93 16.17 16.64
CA SER A 415 -17.05 17.03 16.24
C SER A 415 -16.83 18.49 16.66
N GLY A 416 -17.00 19.44 15.74
CA GLY A 416 -16.93 20.88 16.01
C GLY A 416 -15.71 21.61 15.42
N TYR A 417 -14.72 20.88 14.89
CA TYR A 417 -13.54 21.50 14.26
C TYR A 417 -13.75 21.83 12.78
N ASP A 418 -13.22 22.98 12.35
CA ASP A 418 -13.17 23.37 10.94
C ASP A 418 -12.04 22.63 10.21
N SER A 419 -12.40 21.52 9.55
CA SER A 419 -11.49 20.75 8.71
C SER A 419 -10.83 21.62 7.63
N ASN A 420 -11.55 22.58 7.06
CA ASN A 420 -11.02 23.47 6.04
C ASN A 420 -9.91 24.38 6.60
N GLY A 421 -10.01 24.79 7.86
CA GLY A 421 -8.96 25.55 8.55
C GLY A 421 -7.63 24.79 8.58
N VAL A 422 -7.67 23.49 8.89
CA VAL A 422 -6.48 22.62 8.90
C VAL A 422 -5.88 22.50 7.50
N LEU A 423 -6.71 22.25 6.48
CA LEU A 423 -6.25 22.16 5.11
C LEU A 423 -5.65 23.48 4.61
N ARG A 424 -6.28 24.62 4.88
CA ARG A 424 -5.75 25.95 4.53
C ARG A 424 -4.39 26.19 5.19
N THR A 425 -4.24 25.76 6.43
CA THR A 425 -2.98 25.86 7.18
C THR A 425 -1.88 25.03 6.53
N ILE A 426 -2.17 23.80 6.11
CA ILE A 426 -1.21 22.93 5.41
C ILE A 426 -0.85 23.51 4.05
N VAL A 427 -1.85 23.91 3.28
CA VAL A 427 -1.66 24.47 1.94
C VAL A 427 -0.85 25.77 1.96
N SER A 428 -1.03 26.61 2.98
CA SER A 428 -0.23 27.83 3.17
C SER A 428 1.18 27.55 3.68
N SER A 429 1.36 26.49 4.48
CA SER A 429 2.69 26.11 4.99
C SER A 429 3.56 25.43 3.93
N CYS A 430 2.96 24.74 2.96
CA CYS A 430 3.67 23.92 1.97
C CYS A 430 3.34 24.31 0.50
N PRO A 431 3.73 25.51 0.03
CA PRO A 431 3.36 25.98 -1.32
C PRO A 431 4.04 25.19 -2.47
N ASN A 432 5.11 24.45 -2.17
CA ASN A 432 5.89 23.68 -3.15
C ASN A 432 5.41 22.24 -3.35
N LEU A 433 4.31 21.85 -2.71
CA LEU A 433 3.85 20.47 -2.71
C LEU A 433 3.48 19.99 -4.12
N THR A 434 4.03 18.85 -4.51
CA THR A 434 3.74 18.13 -5.77
C THR A 434 2.85 16.92 -5.54
N ASN A 435 2.97 16.27 -4.37
CA ASN A 435 2.20 15.08 -3.99
C ASN A 435 1.52 15.30 -2.64
N LEU A 436 0.21 15.09 -2.59
CA LEU A 436 -0.58 15.17 -1.37
C LEU A 436 -1.44 13.92 -1.21
N ASP A 437 -1.19 13.11 -0.17
CA ASP A 437 -2.14 12.09 0.29
C ASP A 437 -2.79 12.57 1.60
N LEU A 438 -4.11 12.70 1.58
CA LEU A 438 -4.89 13.16 2.71
C LEU A 438 -5.96 12.12 3.06
N THR A 439 -5.92 11.63 4.30
CA THR A 439 -6.93 10.73 4.85
C THR A 439 -7.70 11.40 5.98
N CYS A 440 -9.02 11.46 5.86
CA CYS A 440 -9.93 11.90 6.91
C CYS A 440 -10.78 10.71 7.38
N ALA A 441 -10.46 10.18 8.55
CA ALA A 441 -11.04 8.95 9.10
C ALA A 441 -12.35 9.16 9.88
N CYS A 442 -12.75 10.41 10.17
CA CYS A 442 -13.90 10.70 11.04
C CYS A 442 -14.89 11.69 10.40
N LYS A 443 -16.08 11.78 10.99
CA LYS A 443 -17.09 12.80 10.68
C LYS A 443 -16.98 13.98 11.65
N PRO A 444 -17.23 15.22 11.20
CA PRO A 444 -17.50 15.63 9.82
C PRO A 444 -16.23 15.55 8.94
N SER A 445 -16.38 15.17 7.67
CA SER A 445 -15.31 15.17 6.67
C SER A 445 -15.28 16.50 5.89
N PHE A 446 -14.44 16.60 4.87
CA PHE A 446 -14.34 17.80 4.02
C PHE A 446 -15.50 17.87 3.03
N TYR A 447 -16.12 19.04 2.91
CA TYR A 447 -16.92 19.35 1.73
C TYR A 447 -16.01 19.50 0.52
N MET A 448 -16.23 18.69 -0.52
CA MET A 448 -15.42 18.68 -1.74
C MET A 448 -15.34 20.05 -2.43
N GLU A 449 -16.38 20.89 -2.31
CA GLU A 449 -16.35 22.28 -2.78
C GLU A 449 -15.31 23.14 -2.05
N SER A 450 -15.29 23.09 -0.72
CA SER A 450 -14.34 23.87 0.08
C SER A 450 -12.91 23.32 -0.06
N PHE A 451 -12.79 22.00 -0.17
CA PHE A 451 -11.53 21.31 -0.42
C PHE A 451 -10.90 21.75 -1.75
N SER A 452 -11.63 21.64 -2.87
CA SER A 452 -11.15 22.02 -4.20
C SER A 452 -10.73 23.50 -4.29
N ARG A 453 -11.50 24.42 -3.69
CA ARG A 453 -11.13 25.85 -3.60
C ARG A 453 -9.82 26.06 -2.86
N THR A 454 -9.60 25.34 -1.77
CA THR A 454 -8.39 25.47 -0.95
C THR A 454 -7.17 24.93 -1.69
N LEU A 455 -7.31 23.82 -2.42
CA LEU A 455 -6.23 23.24 -3.20
C LEU A 455 -5.68 24.16 -4.29
N ARG A 456 -6.46 25.12 -4.80
CA ARG A 456 -6.06 26.07 -5.87
C ARG A 456 -4.73 26.81 -5.57
N ASN A 457 -4.37 26.94 -4.29
CA ASN A 457 -3.14 27.58 -3.87
C ASN A 457 -1.90 26.69 -4.07
N LEU A 458 -2.05 25.37 -4.19
CA LEU A 458 -0.97 24.42 -4.48
C LEU A 458 -0.69 24.34 -5.98
N ARG A 459 -0.09 25.39 -6.53
CA ARG A 459 0.17 25.53 -7.98
C ARG A 459 1.13 24.48 -8.54
N LYS A 460 1.84 23.72 -7.71
CA LYS A 460 2.77 22.66 -8.15
C LYS A 460 2.21 21.25 -7.96
N LEU A 461 0.98 21.11 -7.47
CA LEU A 461 0.39 19.80 -7.18
C LEU A 461 0.16 19.02 -8.48
N THR A 462 0.84 17.89 -8.60
CA THR A 462 0.76 16.97 -9.75
C THR A 462 -0.01 15.71 -9.43
N THR A 463 0.09 15.22 -8.18
CA THR A 463 -0.65 14.05 -7.71
C THR A 463 -1.41 14.36 -6.43
N LEU A 464 -2.59 13.78 -6.31
CA LEU A 464 -3.46 13.95 -5.16
C LEU A 464 -4.16 12.62 -4.84
N SER A 465 -4.14 12.20 -3.59
CA SER A 465 -4.92 11.09 -3.08
C SER A 465 -5.75 11.62 -1.91
N VAL A 466 -7.07 11.50 -1.99
CA VAL A 466 -7.96 11.96 -0.92
C VAL A 466 -8.89 10.84 -0.51
N SER A 467 -8.84 10.45 0.77
CA SER A 467 -9.79 9.54 1.37
C SER A 467 -10.61 10.25 2.43
N ILE A 468 -11.93 10.27 2.27
CA ILE A 468 -12.84 10.97 3.18
C ILE A 468 -14.05 10.11 3.54
N VAL A 469 -14.57 10.26 4.76
CA VAL A 469 -15.81 9.59 5.15
C VAL A 469 -16.99 10.18 4.36
N LYS A 470 -17.79 9.31 3.73
CA LYS A 470 -18.98 9.73 2.98
C LYS A 470 -20.10 10.21 3.91
N VAL A 471 -20.62 11.41 3.67
CA VAL A 471 -21.78 11.96 4.39
C VAL A 471 -23.03 11.85 3.49
N PRO A 472 -24.20 11.45 4.03
CA PRO A 472 -25.44 11.47 3.28
C PRO A 472 -25.75 12.89 2.77
N GLY A 473 -26.03 13.03 1.48
CA GLY A 473 -26.25 14.33 0.84
C GLY A 473 -25.00 14.96 0.22
N ASP A 474 -23.81 14.37 0.42
CA ASP A 474 -22.62 14.77 -0.32
C ASP A 474 -22.84 14.62 -1.84
N GLU A 475 -22.17 15.49 -2.59
CA GLU A 475 -22.17 15.41 -4.04
C GLU A 475 -21.56 14.09 -4.55
N SER A 476 -21.86 13.75 -5.79
CA SER A 476 -21.31 12.53 -6.39
C SER A 476 -19.79 12.62 -6.59
N MET A 477 -19.11 11.47 -6.54
CA MET A 477 -17.64 11.38 -6.65
C MET A 477 -17.10 12.09 -7.91
N HIS A 478 -17.74 11.88 -9.06
CA HIS A 478 -17.33 12.50 -10.32
C HIS A 478 -17.57 14.02 -10.35
N THR A 479 -18.62 14.53 -9.70
CA THR A 479 -18.85 15.98 -9.57
C THR A 479 -17.72 16.61 -8.76
N GLY A 480 -17.35 16.00 -7.64
CA GLY A 480 -16.21 16.45 -6.83
C GLY A 480 -14.87 16.36 -7.59
N ALA A 481 -14.64 15.26 -8.31
CA ALA A 481 -13.45 15.06 -9.14
C ALA A 481 -13.32 16.12 -10.24
N ALA A 482 -14.40 16.42 -10.96
CA ALA A 482 -14.40 17.47 -11.97
C ALA A 482 -14.05 18.85 -11.36
N ARG A 483 -14.59 19.17 -10.17
CA ARG A 483 -14.28 20.43 -9.49
C ARG A 483 -12.82 20.50 -9.03
N ILE A 484 -12.26 19.39 -8.53
CA ILE A 484 -10.84 19.29 -8.16
C ILE A 484 -9.95 19.52 -9.38
N ALA A 485 -10.24 18.83 -10.49
CA ALA A 485 -9.51 18.98 -11.75
C ALA A 485 -9.54 20.41 -12.30
N LEU A 486 -10.72 21.05 -12.30
CA LEU A 486 -10.87 22.44 -12.73
C LEU A 486 -10.17 23.44 -11.79
N SER A 487 -10.10 23.13 -10.49
CA SER A 487 -9.42 24.00 -9.51
C SER A 487 -7.90 23.90 -9.58
N ASN A 488 -7.37 22.77 -10.06
CA ASN A 488 -5.94 22.50 -10.18
C ASN A 488 -5.62 21.85 -11.54
N PRO A 489 -5.48 22.65 -12.60
CA PRO A 489 -5.29 22.15 -13.97
C PRO A 489 -3.95 21.42 -14.19
N ARG A 490 -3.03 21.47 -13.22
CA ARG A 490 -1.73 20.78 -13.25
C ARG A 490 -1.73 19.37 -12.67
N LEU A 491 -2.86 18.94 -12.08
CA LEU A 491 -3.00 17.57 -11.66
C LEU A 491 -2.95 16.66 -12.89
N HIS A 492 -2.10 15.65 -12.87
CA HIS A 492 -2.07 14.64 -13.93
C HIS A 492 -2.93 13.43 -13.56
N LYS A 493 -2.81 13.01 -12.30
CA LYS A 493 -3.54 11.87 -11.76
C LYS A 493 -3.96 12.16 -10.33
N PHE A 494 -5.19 11.80 -9.98
CA PHE A 494 -5.64 11.86 -8.60
C PHE A 494 -6.67 10.78 -8.27
N ASP A 495 -6.70 10.40 -7.00
CA ASP A 495 -7.58 9.35 -6.49
C ASP A 495 -8.51 9.94 -5.42
N ILE A 496 -9.78 9.54 -5.46
CA ILE A 496 -10.79 9.87 -4.45
C ILE A 496 -11.34 8.56 -3.89
N ALA A 497 -11.30 8.40 -2.58
CA ALA A 497 -11.87 7.26 -1.88
C ALA A 497 -12.88 7.73 -0.82
N PHE A 498 -14.08 7.18 -0.89
CA PHE A 498 -15.10 7.36 0.13
C PHE A 498 -15.02 6.22 1.14
N LEU A 499 -14.64 6.57 2.37
CA LEU A 499 -14.55 5.65 3.48
C LEU A 499 -15.93 5.43 4.14
N PRO A 500 -16.20 4.23 4.66
CA PRO A 500 -17.39 3.97 5.45
C PRO A 500 -17.41 4.79 6.74
N ALA A 501 -18.61 5.23 7.13
CA ALA A 501 -18.80 5.84 8.44
C ALA A 501 -18.59 4.79 9.54
N ASN A 502 -17.93 5.19 10.63
CA ASN A 502 -17.77 4.40 11.86
C ASN A 502 -16.82 3.19 11.78
N VAL A 503 -15.96 3.08 10.77
CA VAL A 503 -14.88 2.09 10.85
C VAL A 503 -13.78 2.67 11.74
N PRO A 504 -13.54 2.11 12.95
CA PRO A 504 -12.40 2.52 13.75
C PRO A 504 -11.15 2.28 12.90
N VAL A 505 -10.36 3.32 12.67
CA VAL A 505 -9.06 3.18 12.04
C VAL A 505 -8.15 2.53 13.07
N THR A 506 -8.11 1.19 13.04
CA THR A 506 -7.18 0.41 13.85
C THR A 506 -5.76 0.74 13.38
N ARG A 507 -4.91 1.15 14.31
CA ARG A 507 -3.50 1.50 14.03
C ARG A 507 -2.77 0.32 13.40
N GLY A 508 -1.92 0.59 12.42
CA GLY A 508 -1.06 -0.41 11.76
C GLY A 508 -1.78 -1.37 10.80
N VAL A 509 -3.11 -1.28 10.67
CA VAL A 509 -3.87 -2.06 9.69
C VAL A 509 -3.91 -1.29 8.37
N ALA A 510 -3.86 -2.03 7.25
CA ALA A 510 -4.04 -1.48 5.91
C ALA A 510 -5.29 -0.56 5.85
N ARG A 511 -5.20 0.51 5.04
CA ARG A 511 -6.27 1.51 4.85
C ARG A 511 -7.63 0.79 4.72
N PRO A 512 -8.65 1.19 5.49
CA PRO A 512 -9.94 0.50 5.44
C PRO A 512 -10.47 0.49 4.01
N PRO A 513 -11.09 -0.61 3.55
CA PRO A 513 -11.59 -0.69 2.19
C PRO A 513 -12.61 0.42 1.95
N ALA A 514 -12.38 1.22 0.92
CA ALA A 514 -13.27 2.30 0.54
C ALA A 514 -14.59 1.73 -0.02
N LEU A 515 -15.71 2.35 0.35
CA LEU A 515 -17.03 2.04 -0.22
C LEU A 515 -17.06 2.36 -1.73
N GLU A 516 -16.44 3.48 -2.08
CA GLU A 516 -16.29 3.94 -3.45
C GLU A 516 -14.86 4.43 -3.62
N HIS A 517 -14.25 4.09 -4.75
CA HIS A 517 -12.90 4.52 -5.09
C HIS A 517 -12.86 4.90 -6.56
N GLY A 518 -12.47 6.14 -6.85
CA GLY A 518 -12.29 6.65 -8.20
C GLY A 518 -10.83 7.01 -8.43
N SER A 519 -10.26 6.49 -9.52
CA SER A 519 -8.98 6.95 -10.05
C SER A 519 -9.22 7.79 -11.28
N TYR A 520 -8.64 8.99 -11.30
CA TYR A 520 -8.90 10.01 -12.30
C TYR A 520 -7.60 10.45 -12.96
N GLU A 521 -7.61 10.53 -14.29
CA GLU A 521 -6.51 11.05 -15.10
C GLU A 521 -7.01 12.27 -15.88
N LEU A 522 -6.31 13.39 -15.72
CA LEU A 522 -6.68 14.66 -16.31
C LEU A 522 -5.98 14.83 -17.65
N LEU A 523 -6.77 14.92 -18.72
CA LEU A 523 -6.28 15.24 -20.05
C LEU A 523 -6.38 16.76 -20.26
N THR A 524 -5.23 17.36 -20.57
CA THR A 524 -5.10 18.78 -20.88
C THR A 524 -4.78 18.98 -22.36
N ASP A 525 -5.11 20.14 -22.90
CA ASP A 525 -4.69 20.53 -24.25
C ASP A 525 -3.24 21.06 -24.27
N ALA A 526 -2.79 21.52 -25.43
CA ALA A 526 -1.45 22.08 -25.63
C ALA A 526 -1.14 23.30 -24.74
N TYR A 527 -2.16 23.95 -24.17
CA TYR A 527 -2.02 25.10 -23.28
C TYR A 527 -2.13 24.74 -21.80
N GLY A 528 -2.28 23.45 -21.47
CA GLY A 528 -2.46 22.97 -20.10
C GLY A 528 -3.87 23.23 -19.56
N ILE A 529 -4.86 23.48 -20.42
CA ILE A 529 -6.25 23.68 -20.01
C ILE A 529 -6.94 22.30 -19.91
N PRO A 530 -7.65 22.01 -18.81
CA PRO A 530 -8.44 20.79 -18.65
C PRO A 530 -9.46 20.59 -19.77
N VAL A 531 -9.35 19.48 -20.51
CA VAL A 531 -10.29 19.12 -21.59
C VAL A 531 -11.23 18.04 -21.13
N SER A 532 -10.68 16.91 -20.68
CA SER A 532 -11.47 15.77 -20.26
C SER A 532 -10.83 15.04 -19.09
N LEU A 533 -11.67 14.34 -18.33
CA LEU A 533 -11.28 13.56 -17.16
C LEU A 533 -11.59 12.10 -17.43
N LEU A 534 -10.56 11.27 -17.57
CA LEU A 534 -10.71 9.82 -17.63
C LEU A 534 -10.93 9.30 -16.21
N ALA A 535 -12.04 8.62 -15.99
CA ALA A 535 -12.44 8.13 -14.67
C ALA A 535 -12.56 6.61 -14.67
N HIS A 536 -11.94 6.00 -13.66
CA HIS A 536 -12.07 4.60 -13.34
C HIS A 536 -12.60 4.45 -11.92
N GLU A 537 -13.90 4.22 -11.81
CA GLU A 537 -14.63 4.19 -10.55
C GLU A 537 -14.96 2.74 -10.17
N ARG A 538 -14.72 2.40 -8.91
CA ARG A 538 -15.07 1.13 -8.29
C ARG A 538 -16.05 1.43 -7.17
N ILE A 539 -17.21 0.81 -7.25
CA ILE A 539 -18.26 0.93 -6.24
C ILE A 539 -18.48 -0.45 -5.67
N GLU A 540 -18.27 -0.59 -4.36
CA GLU A 540 -18.72 -1.76 -3.62
C GLU A 540 -20.19 -1.53 -3.30
N VAL A 541 -21.07 -2.23 -4.02
CA VAL A 541 -22.50 -2.16 -3.73
C VAL A 541 -22.77 -3.18 -2.64
N PRO A 542 -23.10 -2.76 -1.40
CA PRO A 542 -23.62 -3.69 -0.43
C PRO A 542 -24.92 -4.23 -1.02
N TRP A 543 -24.90 -5.50 -1.45
CA TRP A 543 -26.12 -6.13 -1.93
C TRP A 543 -27.00 -6.33 -0.70
N ALA A 544 -27.83 -5.33 -0.42
CA ALA A 544 -28.87 -5.44 0.58
C ALA A 544 -29.88 -6.46 0.04
N SER A 545 -29.68 -7.72 0.40
CA SER A 545 -30.63 -8.79 0.20
C SER A 545 -31.89 -8.47 1.01
N LYS A 546 -32.74 -7.58 0.50
CA LYS A 546 -34.11 -7.34 0.98
C LYS A 546 -35.05 -8.50 0.62
N LEU A 547 -34.54 -9.73 0.63
CA LEU A 547 -35.34 -10.94 0.56
C LEU A 547 -35.35 -11.55 1.95
N SER A 548 -36.38 -11.18 2.71
CA SER A 548 -36.68 -11.61 4.08
C SER A 548 -37.08 -13.10 4.17
N ILE A 549 -36.39 -13.99 3.46
CA ILE A 549 -36.67 -15.43 3.51
C ILE A 549 -35.50 -16.14 4.17
N GLY A 550 -35.51 -16.13 5.52
CA GLY A 550 -35.06 -17.18 6.45
C GLY A 550 -33.66 -17.82 6.36
N ALA A 551 -32.86 -17.58 5.32
CA ALA A 551 -31.58 -18.22 5.11
C ALA A 551 -30.46 -17.19 5.25
N VAL A 552 -29.60 -17.39 6.25
CA VAL A 552 -28.34 -16.66 6.45
C VAL A 552 -27.37 -17.06 5.33
N VAL A 553 -27.66 -16.61 4.11
CA VAL A 553 -26.72 -16.72 2.99
C VAL A 553 -25.87 -15.46 3.02
N GLY A 554 -24.56 -15.65 3.17
CA GLY A 554 -23.60 -14.56 3.38
C GLY A 554 -23.74 -13.43 2.35
N SER A 555 -23.56 -12.20 2.82
CA SER A 555 -23.57 -11.00 1.99
C SER A 555 -22.47 -11.08 0.92
N VAL A 556 -22.84 -11.39 -0.31
CA VAL A 556 -21.93 -11.29 -1.46
C VAL A 556 -21.89 -9.82 -1.88
N CYS A 557 -20.79 -9.13 -1.57
CA CYS A 557 -20.57 -7.77 -2.04
C CYS A 557 -20.28 -7.79 -3.55
N GLY A 558 -21.20 -7.28 -4.35
CA GLY A 558 -20.99 -7.10 -5.79
C GLY A 558 -20.06 -5.92 -6.03
N ARG A 559 -18.94 -6.13 -6.74
CA ARG A 559 -18.07 -5.05 -7.21
C ARG A 559 -18.52 -4.59 -8.58
N LYS A 560 -18.87 -3.31 -8.69
CA LYS A 560 -19.17 -2.67 -9.97
C LYS A 560 -18.02 -1.75 -10.35
N VAL A 561 -17.39 -2.03 -11.49
CA VAL A 561 -16.35 -1.18 -12.08
C VAL A 561 -16.95 -0.38 -13.22
N ARG A 562 -16.72 0.93 -13.23
CA ARG A 562 -17.19 1.87 -14.25
C ARG A 562 -15.99 2.62 -14.83
N ARG A 563 -15.90 2.64 -16.16
CA ARG A 563 -14.96 3.49 -16.90
C ARG A 563 -15.76 4.54 -17.65
N CYS A 564 -15.44 5.81 -17.45
CA CYS A 564 -16.12 6.93 -18.08
C CYS A 564 -15.13 8.04 -18.43
N THR A 565 -15.47 8.84 -19.43
CA THR A 565 -14.75 10.06 -19.77
C THR A 565 -15.70 11.23 -19.55
N TYR A 566 -15.31 12.19 -18.73
CA TYR A 566 -16.09 13.40 -18.47
C TYR A 566 -15.49 14.58 -19.23
N GLU A 567 -16.30 15.28 -20.01
CA GLU A 567 -15.87 16.52 -20.67
C GLU A 567 -15.88 17.65 -19.64
N LEU A 568 -14.76 18.35 -19.48
CA LEU A 568 -14.61 19.45 -18.52
C LEU A 568 -14.82 20.83 -19.14
N ARG A 569 -14.83 20.91 -20.48
CA ARG A 569 -15.08 22.16 -21.20
C ARG A 569 -16.52 22.64 -20.99
N PRO A 570 -16.74 23.96 -20.88
CA PRO A 570 -18.08 24.51 -20.75
C PRO A 570 -18.93 24.15 -21.99
N HIS A 571 -20.22 23.94 -21.77
CA HIS A 571 -21.15 23.68 -22.86
C HIS A 571 -21.12 24.83 -23.88
N GLY A 572 -20.97 24.47 -25.17
CA GLY A 572 -20.87 25.44 -26.27
C GLY A 572 -19.44 25.79 -26.72
N HIS A 573 -18.41 25.20 -26.12
CA HIS A 573 -17.04 25.36 -26.62
C HIS A 573 -16.92 24.78 -28.05
N PRO A 574 -16.30 25.49 -29.01
CA PRO A 574 -16.33 25.13 -30.44
C PRO A 574 -15.76 23.75 -30.75
N ASP A 575 -14.75 23.33 -29.99
CA ASP A 575 -14.10 22.02 -30.16
C ASP A 575 -14.89 20.84 -29.57
N VAL A 576 -15.92 21.10 -28.76
CA VAL A 576 -16.74 20.02 -28.20
C VAL A 576 -17.61 19.51 -29.32
N ALA A 577 -17.28 18.32 -29.83
CA ALA A 577 -18.06 17.67 -30.87
C ALA A 577 -19.54 17.70 -30.50
N GLN A 578 -20.35 18.37 -31.34
CA GLN A 578 -21.79 18.46 -31.11
C GLN A 578 -22.35 17.04 -31.11
N LYS A 579 -22.74 16.56 -29.92
CA LYS A 579 -23.36 15.26 -29.77
C LYS A 579 -24.70 15.28 -30.50
N ASN A 580 -24.90 14.36 -31.45
CA ASN A 580 -26.19 14.18 -32.09
C ASN A 580 -27.27 13.90 -31.04
N TRP A 581 -28.49 14.38 -31.23
CA TRP A 581 -29.61 14.18 -30.30
C TRP A 581 -29.77 12.72 -29.84
N GLY A 582 -29.54 11.75 -30.74
CA GLY A 582 -29.55 10.33 -30.40
C GLY A 582 -28.49 9.90 -29.38
N GLN A 583 -27.30 10.50 -29.41
CA GLN A 583 -26.28 10.27 -28.39
C GLN A 583 -26.66 10.90 -27.05
N LEU A 584 -27.37 12.02 -27.05
CA LEU A 584 -27.85 12.66 -25.82
C LEU A 584 -28.84 11.75 -25.07
N PHE A 585 -29.73 11.05 -25.80
CA PHE A 585 -30.65 10.06 -25.21
C PHE A 585 -29.96 8.81 -24.64
N MET A 586 -28.87 8.40 -25.28
CA MET A 586 -28.03 7.28 -24.82
C MET A 586 -27.09 7.69 -23.67
N ASP A 587 -26.87 8.99 -23.48
CA ASP A 587 -25.99 9.50 -22.43
C ASP A 587 -26.57 9.17 -21.04
N ARG A 588 -25.73 8.57 -20.19
CA ARG A 588 -26.08 8.23 -18.81
C ARG A 588 -25.86 9.39 -17.84
N GLY A 589 -25.28 10.50 -18.30
CA GLY A 589 -25.08 11.71 -17.52
C GLY A 589 -26.37 12.47 -17.20
N PRO A 590 -26.29 13.56 -16.41
CA PRO A 590 -27.43 14.40 -16.03
C PRO A 590 -28.19 14.94 -17.25
N ALA A 591 -27.48 15.47 -18.24
CA ALA A 591 -28.08 15.98 -19.49
C ALA A 591 -28.86 14.89 -20.25
N GLY A 592 -28.37 13.65 -20.26
CA GLY A 592 -29.09 12.54 -20.87
C GLY A 592 -30.27 12.06 -20.04
N GLN A 593 -30.23 12.22 -18.71
CA GLN A 593 -31.41 12.00 -17.85
C GLN A 593 -32.48 13.07 -18.10
N GLU A 594 -32.08 14.34 -18.18
CA GLU A 594 -32.97 15.46 -18.53
C GLU A 594 -33.57 15.30 -19.92
N ALA A 595 -32.77 14.95 -20.93
CA ALA A 595 -33.27 14.70 -22.28
C ALA A 595 -34.28 13.56 -22.30
N ARG A 596 -34.00 12.44 -21.61
CA ARG A 596 -34.94 11.32 -21.48
C ARG A 596 -36.22 11.73 -20.75
N LEU A 597 -36.11 12.55 -19.70
CA LEU A 597 -37.26 13.10 -19.00
C LEU A 597 -38.10 13.99 -19.91
N ILE A 598 -37.46 14.88 -20.68
CA ILE A 598 -38.13 15.74 -21.66
C ILE A 598 -38.82 14.90 -22.74
N ALA A 599 -38.17 13.90 -23.32
CA ALA A 599 -38.82 13.02 -24.29
C ALA A 599 -39.95 12.21 -23.69
N PHE A 600 -39.82 11.77 -22.45
CA PHE A 600 -40.91 11.13 -21.73
C PHE A 600 -42.09 12.07 -21.53
N CYS A 601 -41.85 13.34 -21.14
CA CYS A 601 -42.88 14.37 -21.04
C CYS A 601 -43.54 14.66 -22.41
N VAL A 602 -42.76 14.79 -23.49
CA VAL A 602 -43.27 14.98 -24.85
C VAL A 602 -44.13 13.80 -25.28
N TRP A 603 -43.69 12.58 -24.99
CA TRP A 603 -44.46 11.37 -25.29
C TRP A 603 -45.78 11.32 -24.53
N LEU A 604 -45.79 11.70 -23.24
CA LEU A 604 -47.01 11.83 -22.45
C LEU A 604 -47.96 12.90 -23.02
N LEU A 605 -47.44 14.03 -23.50
CA LEU A 605 -48.24 15.06 -24.15
C LEU A 605 -48.87 14.55 -25.46
N ILE A 606 -48.14 13.79 -26.26
CA ILE A 606 -48.65 13.17 -27.49
C ILE A 606 -49.78 12.19 -27.16
N LEU A 607 -49.60 11.34 -26.13
CA LEU A 607 -50.64 10.41 -25.69
C LEU A 607 -51.89 11.14 -25.17
N ALA A 608 -51.72 12.23 -24.43
CA ALA A 608 -52.83 13.04 -23.95
C ALA A 608 -53.61 13.69 -25.12
N ALA A 609 -52.91 14.31 -26.07
CA ALA A 609 -53.51 14.91 -27.26
C ALA A 609 -54.25 13.87 -28.11
N TRP A 610 -53.66 12.67 -28.27
CA TRP A 610 -54.29 11.55 -28.95
C TRP A 610 -55.58 11.09 -28.25
N GLY A 611 -55.57 11.02 -26.91
CA GLY A 611 -56.74 10.71 -26.10
C GLY A 611 -57.88 11.72 -26.30
N VAL A 612 -57.57 13.02 -26.29
CA VAL A 612 -58.56 14.08 -26.55
C VAL A 612 -59.07 14.02 -27.98
N GLY A 613 -58.19 13.82 -28.97
CA GLY A 613 -58.56 13.68 -30.38
C GLY A 613 -59.54 12.54 -30.61
N LYS A 614 -59.31 11.38 -29.98
CA LYS A 614 -60.27 10.25 -30.03
C LYS A 614 -61.60 10.58 -29.35
N ALA A 615 -61.59 11.28 -28.22
CA ALA A 615 -62.82 11.67 -27.53
C ALA A 615 -63.68 12.63 -28.37
N VAL A 616 -63.04 13.59 -29.06
CA VAL A 616 -63.72 14.53 -29.96
C VAL A 616 -64.20 13.82 -31.24
N GLY A 617 -63.36 12.98 -31.84
CA GLY A 617 -63.73 12.18 -33.03
C GLY A 617 -64.91 11.25 -32.77
N ASN A 618 -64.94 10.59 -31.61
CA ASN A 618 -66.07 9.73 -31.22
C ASN A 618 -67.36 10.52 -30.97
N LYS A 619 -67.28 11.78 -30.48
CA LYS A 619 -68.46 12.65 -30.34
C LYS A 619 -69.01 13.09 -31.70
N LEU A 620 -68.14 13.37 -32.68
CA LEU A 620 -68.55 13.73 -34.05
C LEU A 620 -69.14 12.55 -34.82
N LEU A 621 -68.55 11.36 -34.71
CA LEU A 621 -69.09 10.12 -35.31
C LEU A 621 -70.38 9.65 -34.63
N GLY A 622 -70.50 9.81 -33.31
CA GLY A 622 -71.74 9.52 -32.57
C GLY A 622 -72.89 10.47 -32.93
N ALA A 623 -72.60 11.74 -33.23
CA ALA A 623 -73.61 12.69 -33.70
C ALA A 623 -74.08 12.43 -35.14
N GLY A 624 -73.20 11.91 -36.01
CA GLY A 624 -73.57 11.53 -37.38
C GLY A 624 -74.48 10.29 -37.47
N ALA A 625 -74.32 9.32 -36.56
CA ALA A 625 -75.16 8.12 -36.52
C ALA A 625 -76.61 8.38 -36.06
N LEU A 626 -76.86 9.49 -35.35
CA LEU A 626 -78.21 9.92 -34.96
C LEU A 626 -78.92 10.76 -36.04
N SER A 627 -78.22 11.16 -37.11
CA SER A 627 -78.82 11.91 -38.24
C SER A 627 -79.24 11.01 -39.42
N VAL A 628 -78.99 9.70 -39.36
CA VAL A 628 -79.38 8.72 -40.41
C VAL A 628 -80.52 7.79 -39.94
N LEU A 629 -81.07 8.04 -38.75
CA LEU A 629 -82.24 7.34 -38.19
C LEU A 629 -83.40 8.29 -37.82
N ALA A 630 -83.48 9.43 -38.52
CA ALA A 630 -84.64 10.33 -38.48
C ALA A 630 -85.22 10.48 -39.89
#